data_AF-A0A355EY87-F1
#
_entry.id   AF-A0A355EY87-F1
#
_cell.length_a   1.000
_cell.length_b   1.000
_cell.length_c   1.000
_cell.angle_alpha   90.00
_cell.angle_beta   90.00
_cell.angle_gamma   90.00
#
_symmetry.space_group_name_H-M   'P 1'
#
loop_
_entity.id
_entity.type
_entity.pdbx_description
1 polymer ?
#
loop_
_entity_poly.entity_id
_entity_poly.type
_entity_poly.pdbx_seq_one_letter_code
_entity_poly.pdbx_strand_id
1 'polypeptide(L)'
;MLRAAARHVKEIFLSQVLLLLPDSEGHLTERAAESVTYLFDTREQAVAQWVFDHGRPAGKTTDTLPAAKGLYLPLHTSRGLVGVLGVHPTDLQLLAAPDRMHLLEAFANQIALAVE
;
A
#
# COMPACT_ATOMS: atom_id res chain seq x y z
N MET A 1 4.75 6.41 15.83
CA MET A 1 3.41 6.12 15.29
C MET A 1 3.50 5.32 13.99
N LEU A 2 4.06 5.85 12.90
CA LEU A 2 4.13 5.19 11.58
C LEU A 2 4.76 3.78 11.58
N ARG A 3 5.90 3.61 12.27
CA ARG A 3 6.55 2.30 12.46
C ARG A 3 5.70 1.29 13.25
N ALA A 4 4.84 1.75 14.16
CA ALA A 4 3.97 0.87 14.94
C ALA A 4 2.77 0.41 14.12
N ALA A 5 2.17 1.32 13.33
CA ALA A 5 1.08 0.99 12.40
C ALA A 5 1.55 -0.02 11.34
N ALA A 6 2.70 0.23 10.69
CA ALA A 6 3.27 -0.69 9.71
C ALA A 6 3.57 -2.09 10.31
N ARG A 7 4.06 -2.15 11.56
CA ARG A 7 4.30 -3.41 12.27
C ARG A 7 3.02 -4.18 12.57
N HIS A 8 1.95 -3.48 12.96
CA HIS A 8 0.68 -4.12 13.28
C HIS A 8 0.02 -4.72 12.02
N VAL A 9 0.09 -4.02 10.88
CA VAL A 9 -0.34 -4.57 9.58
C VAL A 9 0.45 -5.83 9.24
N LYS A 10 1.77 -5.81 9.41
CA LYS A 10 2.61 -6.99 9.18
C LYS A 10 2.24 -8.17 10.06
N GLU A 11 2.02 -7.95 11.36
CA GLU A 11 1.67 -9.00 12.32
C GLU A 11 0.30 -9.62 12.03
N ILE A 12 -0.70 -8.80 11.68
CA ILE A 12 -2.07 -9.26 11.42
C ILE A 12 -2.20 -9.94 10.05
N PHE A 13 -1.50 -9.43 9.04
CA PHE A 13 -1.63 -9.92 7.67
C PHE A 13 -0.50 -10.85 7.23
N LEU A 14 0.50 -11.09 8.07
CA LEU A 14 1.71 -11.86 7.72
C LEU A 14 2.31 -11.42 6.36
N SER A 15 2.20 -10.12 6.09
CA SER A 15 2.46 -9.52 4.78
C SER A 15 3.62 -8.55 4.84
N GLN A 16 4.37 -8.46 3.75
CA GLN A 16 5.38 -7.43 3.56
C GLN A 16 4.68 -6.12 3.17
N VAL A 17 5.00 -5.04 3.89
CA VAL A 17 4.32 -3.75 3.73
C VAL A 17 5.32 -2.68 3.30
N LEU A 18 4.92 -1.89 2.31
CA LEU A 18 5.68 -0.77 1.80
C LEU A 18 4.85 0.52 1.93
N LEU A 19 5.46 1.55 2.49
CA LEU A 19 4.88 2.89 2.52
C LEU A 19 5.61 3.81 1.56
N LEU A 20 4.86 4.35 0.61
CA LEU A 20 5.33 5.25 -0.44
C LEU A 20 4.72 6.62 -0.25
N LEU A 21 5.54 7.66 -0.15
CA LEU A 21 5.10 9.05 -0.04
C LEU A 21 5.64 9.86 -1.24
N PRO A 22 4.85 10.79 -1.79
CA PRO A 22 5.33 11.66 -2.86
C PRO A 22 6.48 12.54 -2.38
N ASP A 23 7.45 12.78 -3.25
CA ASP A 23 8.40 13.88 -3.09
C ASP A 23 7.79 15.22 -3.52
N SER A 24 8.60 16.28 -3.59
CA SER A 24 8.15 17.60 -4.01
C SER A 24 7.67 17.68 -5.46
N GLU A 25 8.01 16.69 -6.29
CA GLU A 25 7.60 16.59 -7.68
C GLU A 25 6.40 15.65 -7.88
N GLY A 26 5.90 15.03 -6.81
CA GLY A 26 4.79 14.08 -6.84
C GLY A 26 5.20 12.66 -7.19
N HIS A 27 6.50 12.36 -7.28
CA HIS A 27 6.99 11.01 -7.51
C HIS A 27 7.00 10.24 -6.19
N LEU A 28 6.41 9.05 -6.20
CA LEU A 28 6.39 8.20 -5.01
C LEU A 28 7.80 7.70 -4.67
N THR A 29 8.19 7.91 -3.42
CA THR A 29 9.47 7.45 -2.85
C THR A 29 9.22 6.53 -1.66
N GLU A 30 10.07 5.50 -1.50
CA GLU A 30 10.01 4.62 -0.34
C GLU A 30 10.37 5.36 0.95
N ARG A 31 9.48 5.31 1.95
CA ARG A 31 9.71 5.93 3.27
C ARG A 31 9.80 4.93 4.40
N ALA A 32 9.14 3.78 4.25
CA ALA A 32 9.32 2.65 5.14
C ALA A 32 9.09 1.35 4.37
N ALA A 33 10.16 0.55 4.25
CA ALA A 33 10.10 -0.82 3.76
C ALA A 33 10.62 -1.74 4.89
N GLU A 34 9.80 -2.66 5.37
CA GLU A 34 10.34 -3.82 6.09
C GLU A 34 10.51 -4.96 5.10
N SER A 35 11.74 -5.12 4.60
CA SER A 35 12.20 -6.31 3.85
C SER A 35 11.49 -6.61 2.51
N VAL A 36 11.02 -5.58 1.78
CA VAL A 36 10.25 -5.71 0.51
C VAL A 36 11.09 -5.45 -0.76
N THR A 37 12.38 -5.13 -0.60
CA THR A 37 13.22 -4.58 -1.68
C THR A 37 13.33 -5.47 -2.92
N TYR A 38 13.19 -6.80 -2.79
CA TYR A 38 13.20 -7.70 -3.96
C TYR A 38 11.89 -7.70 -4.75
N LEU A 39 10.76 -7.42 -4.09
CA LEU A 39 9.45 -7.49 -4.72
C LEU A 39 9.08 -6.19 -5.42
N PHE A 40 9.64 -5.06 -4.95
CA PHE A 40 9.34 -3.73 -5.46
C PHE A 40 10.32 -3.33 -6.56
N ASP A 41 9.97 -3.65 -7.81
CA ASP A 41 10.72 -3.27 -9.01
C ASP A 41 10.07 -2.07 -9.73
N THR A 42 10.62 -1.67 -10.87
CA THR A 42 10.10 -0.55 -11.68
C THR A 42 8.64 -0.73 -12.10
N ARG A 43 8.16 -1.97 -12.29
CA ARG A 43 6.76 -2.24 -12.65
C ARG A 43 5.86 -1.99 -11.45
N GLU A 44 6.27 -2.46 -10.27
CA GLU A 44 5.55 -2.21 -9.02
C GLU A 44 5.52 -0.71 -8.67
N GLN A 45 6.63 0.00 -8.87
CA GLN A 45 6.70 1.47 -8.73
C GLN A 45 5.68 2.17 -9.65
N ALA A 46 5.57 1.74 -10.91
CA ALA A 46 4.61 2.32 -11.86
C ALA A 46 3.15 2.05 -11.46
N VAL A 47 2.85 0.86 -10.92
CA VAL A 47 1.51 0.54 -10.38
C VAL A 47 1.19 1.44 -9.19
N ALA A 48 2.14 1.60 -8.26
CA ALA A 48 1.95 2.47 -7.10
C ALA A 48 1.74 3.93 -7.53
N GLN A 49 2.53 4.44 -8.48
CA GLN A 49 2.35 5.79 -9.02
C GLN A 49 0.96 5.95 -9.64
N TRP A 50 0.51 4.95 -10.42
CA TRP A 50 -0.84 4.96 -10.97
C TRP A 50 -1.92 5.07 -9.87
N VAL A 51 -1.76 4.34 -8.77
CA VAL A 51 -2.68 4.41 -7.61
C VAL A 51 -2.71 5.81 -7.01
N PHE A 52 -1.55 6.47 -6.87
CA PHE A 52 -1.46 7.83 -6.38
C PHE A 52 -2.08 8.84 -7.34
N ASP A 53 -1.81 8.71 -8.63
CA ASP A 53 -2.32 9.64 -9.65
C ASP A 53 -3.85 9.54 -9.81
N HIS A 54 -4.42 8.35 -9.61
CA HIS A 54 -5.85 8.08 -9.87
C HIS A 54 -6.69 7.96 -8.59
N GLY A 55 -6.06 7.86 -7.42
CA GLY A 55 -6.75 7.72 -6.14
C GLY A 55 -7.53 6.41 -5.97
N ARG A 56 -7.16 5.36 -6.71
CA ARG A 56 -7.90 4.09 -6.78
C ARG A 56 -7.00 2.88 -6.50
N PRO A 57 -7.49 1.85 -5.79
CA PRO A 57 -6.76 0.61 -5.61
C PRO A 57 -6.37 -0.06 -6.93
N ALA A 58 -5.20 -0.69 -6.96
CA ALA A 58 -4.72 -1.49 -8.10
C ALA A 58 -3.81 -2.64 -7.66
N GLY A 59 -3.53 -3.54 -8.58
CA GLY A 59 -2.66 -4.68 -8.37
C GLY A 59 -3.41 -5.98 -8.10
N LYS A 60 -2.77 -6.91 -7.39
CA LYS A 60 -3.36 -8.22 -7.09
C LYS A 60 -4.73 -8.08 -6.45
N THR A 61 -5.62 -9.01 -6.78
CA THR A 61 -7.01 -9.08 -6.29
C THR A 61 -7.91 -7.93 -6.73
N THR A 62 -7.45 -7.07 -7.65
CA THR A 62 -8.24 -6.00 -8.26
C THR A 62 -8.39 -6.22 -9.77
N ASP A 63 -9.35 -5.54 -10.39
CA ASP A 63 -9.52 -5.53 -11.85
C ASP A 63 -8.52 -4.60 -12.56
N THR A 64 -7.79 -3.77 -11.79
CA THR A 64 -6.90 -2.74 -12.34
C THR A 64 -5.44 -3.15 -12.15
N LEU A 65 -4.70 -3.29 -13.25
CA LEU A 65 -3.30 -3.74 -13.24
C LEU A 65 -3.10 -5.06 -12.45
N PRO A 66 -3.93 -6.11 -12.66
CA PRO A 66 -3.92 -7.34 -11.85
C PRO A 66 -2.61 -8.13 -11.89
N ALA A 67 -1.76 -7.84 -12.88
CA ALA A 67 -0.46 -8.47 -13.08
C ALA A 67 0.64 -7.90 -12.16
N ALA A 68 0.33 -6.99 -11.24
CA ALA A 68 1.26 -6.58 -10.19
C ALA A 68 1.53 -7.73 -9.20
N LYS A 69 2.64 -7.64 -8.48
CA LYS A 69 3.02 -8.61 -7.45
C LYS A 69 2.29 -8.34 -6.14
N GLY A 70 2.07 -7.07 -5.81
CA GLY A 70 1.35 -6.60 -4.63
C GLY A 70 -0.05 -6.05 -4.92
N LEU A 71 -0.78 -5.78 -3.83
CA LEU A 71 -1.95 -4.91 -3.80
C LEU A 71 -1.51 -3.51 -3.36
N TYR A 72 -2.00 -2.47 -4.02
CA TYR A 72 -1.66 -1.08 -3.72
C TYR A 72 -2.92 -0.29 -3.38
N LEU A 73 -2.91 0.33 -2.21
CA LEU A 73 -4.03 1.08 -1.67
C LEU A 73 -3.67 2.57 -1.52
N PRO A 74 -4.52 3.49 -2.01
CA PRO A 74 -4.30 4.92 -1.82
C PRO A 74 -4.49 5.30 -0.35
N LEU A 75 -3.64 6.20 0.15
CA LEU A 75 -3.76 6.79 1.48
C LEU A 75 -4.49 8.12 1.38
N HIS A 76 -5.78 8.12 1.72
CA HIS A 76 -6.65 9.29 1.66
C HIS A 76 -6.75 9.98 3.02
N THR A 77 -6.64 11.30 3.01
CA THR A 77 -6.99 12.16 4.16
C THR A 77 -8.04 13.19 3.74
N SER A 78 -8.51 13.97 4.71
CA SER A 78 -9.40 15.11 4.43
C SER A 78 -8.79 16.15 3.49
N ARG A 79 -7.46 16.18 3.35
CA ARG A 79 -6.72 17.13 2.51
C ARG A 79 -6.32 16.57 1.14
N GLY A 80 -6.61 15.29 0.87
CA GLY A 80 -6.30 14.62 -0.38
C GLY A 80 -5.45 13.37 -0.20
N LEU A 81 -4.85 12.90 -1.30
CA LEU A 81 -3.93 11.77 -1.26
C LEU A 81 -2.59 12.17 -0.67
N VAL A 82 -2.14 11.41 0.32
CA VAL A 82 -0.85 11.65 1.00
C VAL A 82 0.19 10.57 0.70
N GLY A 83 -0.19 9.48 0.04
CA GLY A 83 0.72 8.42 -0.35
C GLY A 83 0.02 7.12 -0.76
N VAL A 84 0.78 6.04 -0.78
CA VAL A 84 0.32 4.69 -1.16
C VAL A 84 0.86 3.64 -0.19
N LEU A 85 0.00 2.70 0.17
CA LEU A 85 0.33 1.50 0.92
C LEU A 85 0.43 0.32 -0.05
N GLY A 86 1.63 -0.24 -0.18
CA GLY A 86 1.86 -1.51 -0.89
C GLY A 86 1.80 -2.69 0.07
N VAL A 87 1.01 -3.71 -0.27
CA VAL A 87 0.85 -4.94 0.50
C VAL A 87 1.24 -6.12 -0.38
N HIS A 88 2.31 -6.80 0.01
CA HIS A 88 2.81 -8.00 -0.63
C HIS A 88 2.49 -9.21 0.26
N PRO A 89 1.42 -9.95 -0.06
CA PRO A 89 1.03 -11.10 0.74
C PRO A 89 2.00 -12.25 0.50
N THR A 90 2.32 -12.97 1.58
CA THR A 90 2.99 -14.27 1.50
C THR A 90 2.06 -15.37 1.02
N ASP A 91 0.74 -15.21 1.26
CA ASP A 91 -0.33 -16.08 0.75
C ASP A 91 -1.50 -15.23 0.22
N LEU A 92 -1.86 -15.44 -1.05
CA LEU A 92 -2.93 -14.69 -1.73
C LEU A 92 -4.32 -14.92 -1.17
N GLN A 93 -4.57 -16.08 -0.54
CA GLN A 93 -5.83 -16.35 0.14
C GLN A 93 -6.08 -15.34 1.27
N LEU A 94 -5.02 -14.77 1.83
CA LEU A 94 -5.11 -13.75 2.88
C LEU A 94 -5.56 -12.38 2.36
N LEU A 95 -5.56 -12.12 1.04
CA LEU A 95 -6.12 -10.89 0.47
C LEU A 95 -7.50 -11.10 -0.15
N ALA A 96 -7.86 -12.34 -0.48
CA ALA A 96 -9.10 -12.64 -1.19
C ALA A 96 -10.37 -12.57 -0.30
N ALA A 97 -10.21 -12.61 1.04
CA ALA A 97 -11.34 -12.55 1.96
C ALA A 97 -11.84 -11.10 2.13
N PRO A 98 -13.16 -10.81 1.95
CA PRO A 98 -13.71 -9.46 2.06
C PRO A 98 -13.39 -8.77 3.39
N ASP A 99 -13.48 -9.49 4.51
CA ASP A 99 -13.21 -8.92 5.84
C ASP A 99 -11.75 -8.47 6.00
N ARG A 100 -10.83 -9.16 5.33
CA ARG A 100 -9.41 -8.80 5.34
C ARG A 100 -9.13 -7.55 4.52
N MET A 101 -9.82 -7.38 3.39
CA MET A 101 -9.75 -6.14 2.61
C MET A 101 -10.27 -4.95 3.41
N HIS A 102 -11.43 -5.06 4.06
CA HIS A 102 -11.96 -4.00 4.91
C HIS A 102 -11.00 -3.63 6.05
N LEU A 103 -10.35 -4.63 6.65
CA LEU A 103 -9.36 -4.39 7.68
C LEU A 103 -8.11 -3.68 7.12
N LEU A 104 -7.64 -4.03 5.92
CA LEU A 104 -6.56 -3.31 5.24
C LEU A 104 -6.92 -1.87 4.93
N GLU A 105 -8.14 -1.61 4.47
CA GLU A 105 -8.64 -0.24 4.23
C GLU A 105 -8.69 0.58 5.53
N ALA A 106 -9.13 -0.04 6.64
CA ALA A 106 -9.11 0.61 7.95
C ALA A 106 -7.68 0.98 8.38
N PHE A 107 -6.71 0.08 8.15
CA PHE A 107 -5.30 0.39 8.39
C PHE A 107 -4.76 1.49 7.47
N ALA A 108 -5.09 1.45 6.18
CA ALA A 108 -4.72 2.50 5.23
C ALA A 108 -5.21 3.88 5.73
N ASN A 109 -6.44 3.97 6.22
CA ASN A 109 -6.97 5.21 6.80
C ASN A 109 -6.18 5.66 8.03
N GLN A 110 -5.85 4.75 8.96
CA GLN A 110 -5.04 5.09 10.14
C GLN A 110 -3.62 5.53 9.78
N ILE A 111 -3.02 4.90 8.77
CA ILE A 111 -1.69 5.26 8.28
C ILE A 111 -1.74 6.64 7.62
N ALA A 112 -2.75 6.91 6.80
CA ALA A 112 -2.93 8.21 6.15
C ALA A 112 -2.97 9.35 7.18
N LEU A 113 -3.72 9.17 8.28
CA LEU A 113 -3.79 10.14 9.38
C LEU A 113 -2.46 10.31 10.15
N ALA A 114 -1.59 9.29 10.15
CA ALA A 114 -0.28 9.36 10.81
C ALA A 114 0.82 9.95 9.90
N VAL A 115 0.55 10.06 8.60
CA VAL A 115 1.42 10.68 7.60
C VAL A 115 1.11 12.17 7.46
N GLU A 116 -0.16 12.57 7.61
CA GLU A 116 -0.58 13.97 7.76
C GLU A 116 0.10 14.67 8.94
#